data_AF-A0AAW9STG7-F1
#
_entry.id   AF-A0AAW9STG7-F1
#
_cell.length_a   1.000
_cell.length_b   1.000
_cell.length_c   1.000
_cell.angle_alpha   90.00
_cell.angle_beta   90.00
_cell.angle_gamma   90.00
#
_symmetry.space_group_name_H-M   'P 1'
#
loop_
_entity.id
_entity.type
_entity.pdbx_description
1 polymer ?
#
loop_
_entity_poly.entity_id
_entity_poly.type
_entity_poly.pdbx_seq_one_letter_code
_entity_poly.pdbx_strand_id
1 'polypeptide(L)'
;MGHGFGTPRALCLYRYAEEFAQAGYIVVVFDYRYFSESDGEPRQLLDIKKQLEDRRQALAFTRRLEGVDPHRIVGWGTSFAGGHARNQ
;
A
#
# COMPACT_ATOMS: atom_id res chain seq x y z
N MET A 1 0.49 -1.58 2.82
CA MET A 1 0.16 -2.63 1.85
C MET A 1 -0.37 -1.98 0.59
N GLY A 2 0.23 -2.31 -0.56
CA GLY A 2 -0.25 -1.86 -1.86
C GLY A 2 -0.74 -3.05 -2.69
N HIS A 3 -1.81 -2.86 -3.47
CA HIS A 3 -2.32 -3.90 -4.35
C HIS A 3 -1.43 -4.08 -5.59
N GLY A 4 -1.35 -5.31 -6.10
CA GLY A 4 -0.79 -5.61 -7.42
C GLY A 4 -1.77 -5.26 -8.54
N PHE A 5 -1.32 -5.42 -9.78
CA PHE A 5 -2.03 -5.14 -11.03
C PHE A 5 -3.53 -5.55 -10.99
N GLY A 6 -4.41 -4.61 -11.36
CA GLY A 6 -5.79 -4.89 -11.80
C GLY A 6 -6.73 -5.55 -10.79
N THR A 7 -6.37 -5.68 -9.52
CA THR A 7 -7.26 -6.27 -8.51
C THR A 7 -7.81 -5.18 -7.61
N PRO A 8 -9.15 -5.02 -7.52
CA PRO A 8 -9.74 -4.27 -6.44
C PRO A 8 -9.24 -4.83 -5.11
N ARG A 9 -9.00 -3.92 -4.16
CA ARG A 9 -8.69 -4.12 -2.74
C ARG A 9 -9.42 -5.29 -2.06
N ALA A 10 -10.59 -5.66 -2.58
CA ALA A 10 -11.73 -6.12 -1.81
C ALA A 10 -11.66 -7.54 -1.23
N LEU A 11 -10.83 -8.47 -1.73
CA LEU A 11 -10.92 -9.87 -1.25
C LEU A 11 -9.69 -10.44 -0.55
N CYS A 12 -8.46 -10.15 -1.00
CA CYS A 12 -7.27 -10.76 -0.37
C CYS A 12 -6.54 -9.83 0.60
N LEU A 13 -6.41 -8.54 0.31
CA LEU A 13 -5.54 -7.65 1.09
C LEU A 13 -6.08 -7.39 2.50
N TYR A 14 -7.40 -7.34 2.66
CA TYR A 14 -8.03 -7.18 3.97
C TYR A 14 -7.80 -8.38 4.87
N ARG A 15 -7.89 -9.61 4.33
CA ARG A 15 -7.59 -10.83 5.08
C ARG A 15 -6.15 -10.81 5.60
N TYR A 16 -5.17 -10.49 4.76
CA TYR A 16 -3.79 -10.36 5.22
C TYR A 16 -3.62 -9.23 6.24
N ALA A 17 -4.26 -8.08 6.02
CA ALA A 17 -4.22 -6.97 6.96
C ALA A 17 -4.77 -7.35 8.33
N GLU A 18 -5.86 -8.10 8.37
CA GLU A 18 -6.45 -8.65 9.59
C GLU A 18 -5.47 -9.58 10.31
N GLU A 19 -4.86 -10.53 9.60
CA GLU A 19 -3.87 -11.45 10.19
C GLU A 19 -2.65 -10.71 10.75
N PHE A 20 -2.11 -9.72 10.03
CA PHE A 20 -1.02 -8.89 10.53
C PHE A 20 -1.44 -8.03 11.73
N ALA A 21 -2.66 -7.48 11.72
CA ALA A 21 -3.17 -6.74 12.87
C ALA A 21 -3.33 -7.64 14.10
N GLN A 22 -3.84 -8.87 13.93
CA GLN A 22 -3.94 -9.86 14.99
C GLN A 22 -2.58 -10.29 15.53
N ALA A 23 -1.55 -10.32 14.67
CA ALA A 23 -0.17 -10.57 15.08
C ALA A 23 0.52 -9.36 15.76
N GLY A 24 -0.19 -8.25 15.98
CA GLY A 24 0.29 -7.08 16.72
C GLY A 24 0.97 -6.01 15.86
N TYR A 25 0.79 -6.04 14.52
CA TYR A 25 1.32 -5.02 13.63
C TYR A 25 0.33 -3.87 13.43
N ILE A 26 0.86 -2.64 13.29
CA ILE A 26 0.09 -1.54 12.72
C ILE A 26 0.09 -1.71 11.20
N VAL A 27 -1.10 -1.83 10.62
CA VAL A 27 -1.27 -2.09 9.19
C VAL A 27 -1.93 -0.91 8.49
N VAL A 28 -1.26 -0.38 7.46
CA VAL A 28 -1.81 0.67 6.58
C VAL A 28 -2.08 0.07 5.20
N VAL A 29 -3.33 0.14 4.75
CA VAL A 29 -3.76 -0.25 3.40
C VAL A 29 -4.22 1.00 2.67
N PHE A 30 -3.73 1.22 1.44
CA PHE A 30 -4.07 2.39 0.63
C PHE A 30 -4.32 2.00 -0.83
N ASP A 31 -5.09 2.83 -1.54
CA ASP A 31 -5.33 2.68 -2.98
C ASP A 31 -4.48 3.70 -3.74
N TYR A 32 -3.88 3.28 -4.85
CA TYR A 32 -3.18 4.22 -5.73
C TYR A 32 -4.16 5.21 -6.33
N ARG A 33 -3.68 6.43 -6.62
CA ARG A 33 -4.49 7.41 -7.35
C ARG A 33 -5.01 6.82 -8.67
N TYR A 34 -6.19 7.23 -9.11
CA TYR A 34 -6.98 6.68 -10.23
C TYR A 34 -7.69 5.34 -9.97
N PHE A 35 -7.46 4.68 -8.83
CA PHE A 35 -8.06 3.37 -8.52
C PHE A 35 -9.04 3.45 -7.34
N SER A 36 -10.03 2.55 -7.36
CA SER A 36 -10.91 2.26 -6.20
C SER A 36 -11.53 3.54 -5.63
N GLU A 37 -11.31 3.84 -4.35
CA GLU A 37 -11.83 5.01 -3.64
C GLU A 37 -10.87 6.21 -3.69
N SER A 38 -9.64 6.02 -4.18
CA SER A 38 -8.69 7.13 -4.35
C SER A 38 -9.05 8.00 -5.54
N ASP A 39 -8.86 9.30 -5.38
CA ASP A 39 -9.13 10.32 -6.40
C ASP A 39 -8.25 10.18 -7.64
N GLY A 40 -8.67 10.88 -8.71
CA GLY A 40 -7.89 11.10 -9.93
C GLY A 40 -8.62 10.69 -11.21
N GLU A 41 -8.31 11.39 -12.30
CA GLU A 41 -8.78 11.11 -13.66
C GLU A 41 -7.63 11.07 -14.70
N PRO A 42 -7.72 10.23 -15.76
CA PRO A 42 -8.79 9.25 -16.01
C PRO A 42 -8.74 8.09 -15.00
N ARG A 43 -9.91 7.54 -14.63
CA ARG A 43 -10.01 6.32 -13.80
C ARG A 43 -9.21 5.16 -14.42
N GLN A 44 -8.69 4.29 -13.56
CA GLN A 44 -7.94 3.08 -13.93
C GLN A 44 -6.62 3.34 -14.69
N LEU A 45 -6.07 4.56 -14.58
CA LEU A 45 -4.78 4.88 -15.18
C LEU A 45 -3.62 4.30 -14.36
N LEU A 46 -2.83 3.43 -14.99
CA LEU A 46 -1.59 2.91 -14.43
C LEU A 46 -0.41 3.77 -14.87
N ASP A 47 0.17 4.51 -13.93
CA ASP A 47 1.40 5.29 -14.10
C ASP A 47 2.38 4.95 -12.97
N ILE A 48 3.49 4.31 -13.33
CA ILE A 48 4.51 3.84 -12.38
C ILE A 48 5.13 4.99 -11.59
N LYS A 49 5.38 6.14 -12.22
CA LYS A 49 5.99 7.29 -11.52
C LYS A 49 5.03 7.83 -10.46
N LYS A 50 3.74 7.88 -10.78
CA LYS A 50 2.70 8.34 -9.85
C LYS A 50 2.45 7.33 -8.72
N GLN A 51 2.46 6.03 -9.01
CA GLN A 51 2.37 5.00 -7.97
C GLN A 51 3.57 5.03 -7.01
N LEU A 52 4.78 5.27 -7.52
CA LEU A 52 5.96 5.45 -6.67
C LEU A 52 5.82 6.65 -5.75
N GLU A 53 5.23 7.75 -6.23
CA GLU A 53 4.95 8.92 -5.40
C GLU A 53 3.89 8.63 -4.33
N ASP A 54 2.78 8.00 -4.70
CA ASP A 54 1.74 7.59 -3.73
C ASP A 54 2.30 6.66 -2.65
N ARG A 55 3.20 5.75 -3.03
CA ARG A 55 3.90 4.88 -2.06
C ARG A 55 4.74 5.68 -1.07
N ARG A 56 5.43 6.74 -1.52
CA ARG A 56 6.19 7.62 -0.60
C ARG A 56 5.27 8.38 0.33
N GLN A 57 4.14 8.87 -0.17
CA GLN A 57 3.15 9.57 0.64
C GLN A 57 2.51 8.63 1.69
N ALA A 58 2.18 7.40 1.30
CA ALA A 58 1.68 6.38 2.21
C ALA A 58 2.71 6.05 3.31
N LEU A 59 4.00 5.94 2.97
CA LEU A 59 5.07 5.75 3.95
C LEU A 59 5.21 6.96 4.90
N ALA A 60 5.15 8.18 4.36
CA ALA A 60 5.22 9.40 5.15
C ALA A 60 4.04 9.52 6.12
N PHE A 61 2.84 9.15 5.68
CA PHE A 61 1.66 9.04 6.53
C PHE A 61 1.85 7.99 7.64
N THR A 62 2.33 6.79 7.28
CA THR A 62 2.53 5.69 8.22
C THR A 62 3.49 6.08 9.35
N ARG A 63 4.57 6.80 9.03
CA ARG A 63 5.55 7.30 10.02
C ARG A 63 4.98 8.31 11.03
N ARG A 64 3.81 8.89 10.76
CA ARG A 64 3.16 9.87 11.66
C ARG A 64 2.11 9.23 12.57
N LEU A 65 1.80 7.95 12.39
CA LEU A 65 0.85 7.25 13.24
C LEU A 65 1.45 6.98 14.61
N GLU A 66 0.66 7.20 15.66
CA GLU A 66 1.04 6.87 17.03
C GLU A 66 1.34 5.37 17.16
N GLY A 67 2.41 5.02 17.89
CA GLY A 67 2.84 3.64 18.08
C GLY A 67 3.64 3.03 16.92
N VAL A 68 3.83 3.75 15.80
CA VAL A 68 4.72 3.28 14.72
C VAL A 68 6.18 3.62 15.03
N ASP A 69 7.04 2.61 15.01
CA ASP A 69 8.49 2.80 14.99
C ASP A 69 8.96 3.06 13.54
N PRO A 70 9.50 4.25 13.22
CA PRO A 70 9.90 4.62 11.86
C PRO A 70 11.07 3.78 11.31
N HIS A 71 11.81 3.08 12.17
CA HIS A 71 12.88 2.16 11.78
C HIS A 71 12.38 0.74 11.50
N ARG A 72 11.11 0.44 11.79
CA ARG A 72 10.51 -0.91 11.65
C ARG A 72 9.29 -0.91 10.73
N ILE A 73 9.38 -0.23 9.59
CA ILE A 73 8.33 -0.20 8.57
C ILE A 73 8.69 -1.12 7.41
N VAL A 74 7.80 -2.03 7.05
CA VAL A 74 7.98 -2.98 5.94
C VAL A 74 6.98 -2.69 4.83
N GLY A 75 7.47 -2.64 3.59
CA GLY A 75 6.63 -2.62 2.40
C GLY A 75 6.14 -4.02 2.06
N TRP A 76 4.83 -4.20 1.93
CA TRP A 76 4.21 -5.49 1.58
C TRP A 76 3.17 -5.31 0.48
N GLY A 77 3.09 -6.28 -0.42
CA GLY A 77 2.00 -6.37 -1.40
C GLY A 77 2.03 -7.69 -2.16
N THR A 78 0.89 -8.07 -2.73
CA THR A 78 0.71 -9.31 -3.47
C THR A 78 0.90 -9.09 -4.97
N SER A 79 1.41 -10.10 -5.67
CA SER A 79 1.67 -10.04 -7.12
C SER A 79 2.70 -8.96 -7.51
N PHE A 80 2.40 -8.05 -8.42
CA PHE A 80 3.34 -7.05 -8.95
C PHE A 80 3.93 -6.08 -7.90
N ALA A 81 3.36 -6.00 -6.69
CA ALA A 81 3.93 -5.24 -5.59
C ALA A 81 5.21 -5.86 -4.99
N GLY A 82 5.48 -7.14 -5.25
CA GLY A 82 6.75 -7.80 -4.91
C GLY A 82 7.94 -7.33 -5.76
N GLY A 83 7.68 -6.81 -6.96
CA GLY A 83 8.72 -6.39 -7.92
C GLY A 83 9.42 -5.06 -7.58
N HIS A 84 8.97 -4.32 -6.56
CA HIS A 84 9.56 -3.04 -6.14
C HIS A 84 10.03 -3.05 -4.66
N ALA A 85 10.08 -4.24 -4.05
CA ALA A 85 10.62 -4.46 -2.71
C ALA A 85 12.17 -4.55 -2.68
N ARG A 86 12.84 -4.40 -3.82
CA ARG A 86 14.30 -4.31 -3.90
C ARG A 86 14.71 -3.00 -4.57
N ASN A 87 14.99 -2.00 -3.76
CA ASN A 87 16.29 -1.35 -3.73
C ASN A 87 16.41 -0.61 -2.39
N GLN A 88 17.55 -0.89 -1.76
CA GLN A 88 17.98 -0.48 -0.42
C GLN A 88 17.94 1.04 -0.24
#